data_AF-A0A963LCZ6-F1
#
_entry.id   AF-A0A963LCZ6-F1
#
_cell.length_a   1.000
_cell.length_b   1.000
_cell.length_c   1.000
_cell.angle_alpha   90.00
_cell.angle_beta   90.00
_cell.angle_gamma   90.00
#
_symmetry.space_group_name_H-M   'P 1'
#
loop_
_entity.id
_entity.type
_entity.pdbx_description
1 polymer ?
#
loop_
_entity_poly.entity_id
_entity_poly.type
_entity_poly.pdbx_seq_one_letter_code
_entity_poly.pdbx_strand_id
1 'polypeptide(L)' 'RRDHGPFGFTVLFFLCAFLTLGVMFWPFMVPYQVTVASAAAPDASLQFLFYGGVVVLPIIAVYTAGVYWVFRGKVHTGYE' A
#
# COMPACT_ATOMS: atom_id res chain seq x y z
N ARG A 1 1.59 -27.56 -7.55
CA ARG A 1 1.48 -27.00 -6.18
C ARG A 1 0.57 -25.78 -6.25
N ARG A 2 -0.35 -25.58 -5.29
CA ARG A 2 -1.28 -24.43 -5.27
C ARG A 2 -0.62 -23.29 -4.50
N ASP A 3 0.30 -22.57 -5.13
CA ASP A 3 1.11 -21.54 -4.46
C ASP A 3 0.34 -20.24 -4.18
N HIS A 4 -0.89 -20.14 -4.67
CA HIS A 4 -1.77 -18.97 -4.51
C HIS A 4 -2.24 -18.77 -3.06
N GLY A 5 -2.44 -19.87 -2.32
CA GLY A 5 -2.86 -19.83 -0.91
C GLY A 5 -1.81 -19.18 -0.01
N PRO A 6 -0.58 -19.72 0.05
CA PRO A 6 0.52 -19.13 0.82
C PRO A 6 0.80 -17.67 0.45
N PHE A 7 0.79 -17.34 -0.85
CA PHE A 7 1.00 -15.96 -1.32
C PHE A 7 -0.04 -14.98 -0.74
N GLY A 8 -1.32 -15.34 -0.78
CA GLY A 8 -2.40 -14.51 -0.22
C GLY A 8 -2.25 -14.30 1.30
N PHE A 9 -1.89 -15.35 2.04
CA PHE A 9 -1.66 -15.24 3.49
C PHE A 9 -0.46 -14.36 3.82
N THR A 10 0.62 -14.41 3.04
CA THR A 10 1.77 -13.51 3.23
C THR A 10 1.37 -12.04 3.00
N VAL A 11 0.62 -11.74 1.94
CA VAL A 11 0.11 -10.37 1.70
C VAL A 11 -0.74 -9.90 2.86
N LEU A 12 -1.69 -10.72 3.34
CA LEU A 12 -2.54 -10.39 4.47
C LEU A 12 -1.73 -10.15 5.74
N PHE A 13 -0.74 -11.01 6.02
CA PHE A 13 0.14 -10.87 7.18
C PHE A 13 0.90 -9.54 7.16
N PHE A 14 1.48 -9.16 6.01
CA PHE A 14 2.14 -7.87 5.86
C PHE A 14 1.18 -6.69 6.08
N LEU A 15 -0.02 -6.73 5.49
CA LEU A 15 -1.03 -5.69 5.69
C LEU A 15 -1.38 -5.54 7.18
N CYS A 16 -1.66 -6.65 7.87
CA CYS A 16 -1.95 -6.63 9.31
C CYS A 16 -0.77 -6.11 10.15
N ALA A 17 0.47 -6.46 9.80
CA ALA A 17 1.66 -5.99 10.49
C ALA A 17 1.82 -4.46 10.36
N PHE A 18 1.66 -3.91 9.17
CA PHE A 18 1.72 -2.46 8.94
C PHE A 18 0.55 -1.72 9.61
N LEU A 19 -0.66 -2.28 9.57
CA LEU A 19 -1.81 -1.69 10.27
C LEU A 19 -1.61 -1.67 11.79
N THR A 20 -1.13 -2.78 12.36
CA THR A 20 -0.81 -2.86 13.79
C THR A 20 0.22 -1.80 14.19
N LEU A 21 1.28 -1.63 13.38
CA LEU A 21 2.30 -0.60 13.60
C LEU A 21 1.69 0.80 13.59
N GLY A 22 0.80 1.10 12.65
CA GLY A 22 0.11 2.39 12.58
C GLY A 22 -0.81 2.65 13.79
N VAL A 23 -1.58 1.63 14.19
CA VAL A 23 -2.49 1.71 15.34
C VAL A 23 -1.72 1.90 16.65
N MET A 24 -0.53 1.28 16.78
CA MET A 24 0.29 1.39 17.99
C MET A 24 0.68 2.84 18.33
N PHE A 25 0.85 3.69 17.31
CA PHE A 25 1.26 5.08 17.51
C PHE A 25 0.10 6.07 17.54
N TRP A 26 -1.09 5.69 17.10
CA TRP A 26 -2.27 6.56 17.13
C TRP A 26 -2.58 7.01 18.57
N PRO A 27 -2.82 8.32 18.86
CA PRO A 27 -3.04 9.45 17.94
C PRO A 27 -1.78 10.31 17.65
N PHE A 28 -0.60 9.80 17.93
CA PHE A 28 0.67 10.50 17.73
C PHE A 28 1.27 10.17 16.36
N MET A 29 1.78 11.19 15.67
CA MET A 29 2.61 10.99 14.48
C MET A 29 4.07 10.73 14.87
N VAL A 30 4.54 11.39 15.94
CA VAL A 30 5.80 11.10 16.62
C VAL A 30 5.47 10.86 18.10
N PRO A 31 5.73 9.65 18.65
CA PRO A 31 5.38 9.31 20.02
C PRO A 31 5.87 10.34 21.02
N TYR A 32 5.00 10.75 21.94
CA TYR A 32 5.28 11.70 23.03
C TYR A 32 5.69 13.13 22.59
N GLN A 33 5.65 13.46 21.30
CA GLN A 33 6.10 14.76 20.79
C GLN A 33 5.03 15.48 19.98
N VAL A 34 4.45 14.83 18.97
CA VAL A 34 3.56 15.50 18.00
C VAL A 34 2.33 14.65 17.70
N THR A 35 1.15 15.23 17.90
CA THR A 35 -0.14 14.61 17.56
C THR A 35 -0.46 14.78 16.08
N VAL A 36 -1.25 13.87 15.52
CA VAL A 36 -1.69 13.97 14.11
C VAL A 36 -2.44 15.29 13.85
N ALA A 37 -3.26 15.74 14.80
CA ALA A 37 -4.03 16.98 14.68
C ALA A 37 -3.12 18.23 14.67
N SER A 38 -2.09 18.27 15.51
CA SER A 38 -1.14 19.40 15.54
C SER A 38 -0.18 19.42 14.35
N ALA A 39 0.05 18.27 13.72
CA ALA A 39 0.91 18.15 12.54
C ALA A 39 0.17 18.38 11.22
N ALA A 40 -1.14 18.62 11.26
CA ALA A 40 -1.94 18.81 10.06
C ALA A 40 -1.50 20.07 9.29
N ALA A 41 -1.31 19.92 7.97
CA ALA A 41 -1.08 21.04 7.08
C ALA A 41 -2.35 21.90 6.92
N PRO A 42 -2.25 23.15 6.43
CA PRO A 42 -3.42 23.97 6.14
C PRO A 42 -4.42 23.25 5.21
N ASP A 43 -5.72 23.40 5.48
CA ASP A 43 -6.79 22.64 4.82
C ASP A 43 -6.73 22.67 3.29
N ALA A 44 -6.37 23.81 2.70
CA ALA A 44 -6.24 23.95 1.24
C ALA A 44 -5.16 23.02 0.64
N SER A 45 -4.03 22.87 1.33
CA SER A 45 -2.95 21.96 0.91
C SER A 45 -3.35 20.50 1.10
N LEU A 46 -4.02 20.19 2.21
CA LEU A 46 -4.52 18.84 2.49
C LEU A 46 -5.58 18.39 1.47
N GLN A 47 -6.49 19.29 1.10
CA GLN A 47 -7.49 19.04 0.05
C GLN A 47 -6.86 18.83 -1.32
N PHE A 48 -5.87 19.64 -1.70
CA PHE A 48 -5.13 19.45 -2.95
C PHE A 48 -4.47 18.06 -3.00
N LEU A 49 -3.79 17.67 -1.93
CA LEU A 49 -3.17 16.35 -1.82
C LEU A 49 -4.20 15.21 -1.84
N PHE A 50 -5.36 15.40 -1.19
CA PHE A 50 -6.44 14.42 -1.18
C PHE A 50 -6.97 14.14 -2.58
N TYR A 51 -7.35 15.18 -3.34
CA TYR A 51 -7.83 15.00 -4.71
C TYR A 51 -6.75 14.42 -5.63
N GLY A 52 -5.50 14.87 -5.49
CA GLY A 52 -4.36 14.30 -6.20
C GLY A 52 -4.21 12.80 -5.89
N GLY A 53 -4.27 12.42 -4.62
CA GLY A 53 -4.19 11.02 -4.17
C GLY A 53 -5.33 10.15 -4.72
N VAL A 54 -6.57 10.65 -4.70
CA VAL A 54 -7.75 9.93 -5.21
C VAL A 54 -7.63 9.61 -6.70
N VAL A 55 -6.97 10.45 -7.50
CA VAL A 55 -6.76 10.21 -8.93
C VAL A 55 -5.48 9.40 -9.19
N VAL A 56 -4.38 9.74 -8.52
CA VAL A 56 -3.07 9.15 -8.81
C VAL A 56 -2.94 7.72 -8.26
N LEU A 57 -3.44 7.45 -7.05
CA LEU A 57 -3.37 6.10 -6.46
C LEU A 57 -4.05 5.02 -7.29
N PRO A 58 -5.29 5.18 -7.80
CA PRO A 58 -5.90 4.16 -8.65
C PRO A 58 -5.15 3.98 -9.97
N ILE A 59 -4.60 5.05 -10.56
CA ILE A 59 -3.78 4.94 -11.78
C ILE A 59 -2.55 4.07 -11.53
N ILE A 60 -1.83 4.32 -10.41
CA ILE A 60 -0.68 3.51 -10.02
C ILE A 60 -1.10 2.06 -9.80
N ALA A 61 -2.19 1.82 -9.06
CA ALA A 61 -2.68 0.48 -8.79
C ALA A 61 -3.06 -0.28 -10.08
N VAL A 62 -3.74 0.38 -11.02
CA VAL A 62 -4.10 -0.19 -12.33
C VAL A 62 -2.85 -0.52 -13.13
N TYR A 63 -1.85 0.38 -13.16
CA TYR A 63 -0.59 0.12 -13.83
C TYR A 63 0.14 -1.08 -13.22
N THR A 64 0.28 -1.13 -11.89
CA THR A 64 0.91 -2.26 -11.19
C THR A 64 0.18 -3.57 -11.48
N ALA A 65 -1.16 -3.59 -11.38
CA ALA A 65 -1.96 -4.77 -11.70
C ALA A 65 -1.82 -5.18 -13.19
N GLY A 66 -1.79 -4.20 -14.09
CA GLY A 66 -1.56 -4.40 -15.52
C GLY A 66 -0.20 -5.05 -15.79
N VAL A 67 0.86 -4.59 -15.13
CA VAL A 67 2.20 -5.20 -15.22
C VAL A 67 2.16 -6.67 -14.77
N TYR A 68 1.57 -6.96 -13.60
CA TYR A 68 1.40 -8.35 -13.15
C TYR A 68 0.58 -9.20 -14.13
N TRP A 69 -0.42 -8.60 -14.78
CA TRP A 69 -1.25 -9.30 -15.77
C TRP A 69 -0.50 -9.56 -17.08
N VAL A 70 0.28 -8.60 -17.57
CA VAL A 70 1.09 -8.74 -18.79
C VAL A 70 2.18 -9.79 -18.59
N PHE A 71 2.84 -9.81 -17.44
CA PHE A 71 3.93 -10.75 -17.13
C PHE A 71 3.48 -12.06 -16.48
N ARG A 72 2.18 -12.38 -16.45
CA ARG A 72 1.68 -13.64 -15.88
C ARG A 72 2.00 -14.90 -16.70
N GLY A 73 2.72 -14.76 -17.81
CA GLY A 73 3.13 -15.86 -18.68
C GLY A 73 4.05 -16.83 -17.97
N LYS A 74 3.83 -18.14 -18.16
CA LYS A 74 4.70 -19.19 -17.60
C LYS A 74 6.04 -19.15 -18.35
N VAL A 75 7.12 -18.80 -17.65
CA VAL A 75 8.49 -18.96 -18.18
C VAL A 75 8.71 -20.45 -18.41
N HIS A 76 8.75 -20.88 -19.67
CA HIS A 76 9.20 -22.22 -20.02
C HIS A 76 10.72 -22.15 -20.02
N THR A 77 11.34 -22.79 -19.04
CA THR A 77 12.78 -23.04 -19.09
C THR A 77 13.02 -23.99 -20.25
N GLY A 78 13.59 -23.47 -21.33
CA GLY A 78 14.13 -24.28 -22.41
C GLY A 78 15.36 -25.03 -21.89
N TYR A 79 15.13 -26.27 -21.43
CA TYR A 79 16.17 -27.30 -21.40
C TYR A 79 15.77 -28.38 -22.39
N GLU A 80 15.81 -28.04 -23.68
CA GLU A 80 16.14 -28.95 -24.78
C GLU A 80 17.22 -28.28 -25.64
#